data_AF-A0A1M3E9Z3-F1
#
_entry.id   AF-A0A1M3E9Z3-F1
#
_cell.length_a   1.000
_cell.length_b   1.000
_cell.length_c   1.000
_cell.angle_alpha   90.00
_cell.angle_beta   90.00
_cell.angle_gamma   90.00
#
_symmetry.space_group_name_H-M   'P 1'
#
loop_
_entity.id
_entity.type
_entity.pdbx_description
1 polymer ?
#
loop_
_entity_poly.entity_id
_entity_poly.type
_entity_poly.pdbx_seq_one_letter_code
_entity_poly.pdbx_strand_id
1 'polypeptide(L)'
;MSQTNLSDAEISFAIHSHNGGVIQFRNSDFYDCSSLDTMQYDAVQLSFYNCTFNKKVVISNKCFEKGVIFIDCVFNAGLYLKEIYYKNSIFSSAITINNCTSRGDIHIHNCKQNEINISVTCEKDSLVFSENKSLNSVHIHQTKVRNLALISSGTKRIIVDKLNCSNFHFGGNLYNEFQIMDSDVKFSINSLFNSEKLFETSTIAYDLIFQNSTIRDSFITIEPDNKKVRLEFTHITFSGQCRINTKTEPLRRFGENEDQGRLSYYLQFTNNNSQQPIYIGGLTVGDRHSVSIQARKDNNAIYEIIGAQLRSLEMNGDWSNTYLNVDRIKILKGLAFCNFIGNEKSKISTISTASESAELILINSDFSKTIFSNIDFEKFKKVIFKSTQIRNAVLNNIIWFKHEQIEFLDIKRGSLEYIIESRQLYQQLKQSAEKNDDKHTALYFHSMEEKFHLKELLRSTSKSLLKSKLMAEVIRLLLKWTNDFGNNWLRPILCLLILSLFSSILLSLVSFSNEVELSIYNQLFLFVQLINPTHSLKEIVENSNGTVKLGFGTYLIDILHKALTTFLIFQTITAFRRQHT
;
A
#
# COMPACT_ATOMS: atom_id res chain seq x y z
N MET A 1 -44.42 -13.48 -54.16
CA MET A 1 -43.01 -13.03 -54.11
C MET A 1 -42.74 -12.23 -55.37
N SER A 2 -42.76 -10.91 -55.27
CA SER A 2 -42.33 -9.99 -56.33
C SER A 2 -41.21 -9.15 -55.73
N GLN A 3 -39.99 -9.31 -56.25
CA GLN A 3 -38.89 -8.37 -56.00
C GLN A 3 -39.20 -7.09 -56.76
N THR A 4 -39.77 -6.10 -56.06
CA THR A 4 -39.81 -4.73 -56.56
C THR A 4 -38.47 -4.07 -56.24
N ASN A 5 -37.63 -3.91 -57.25
CA ASN A 5 -36.49 -2.99 -57.22
C ASN A 5 -37.03 -1.56 -57.22
N LEU A 6 -37.08 -0.95 -56.05
CA LEU A 6 -37.39 0.47 -55.85
C LEU A 6 -36.06 1.23 -55.81
N SER A 7 -35.53 1.59 -56.99
CA SER A 7 -34.43 2.54 -57.11
C SER A 7 -35.00 3.94 -57.34
N ASP A 8 -34.61 4.88 -56.48
CA ASP A 8 -34.71 6.35 -56.66
C ASP A 8 -36.06 7.04 -56.41
N ALA A 9 -36.73 6.74 -55.29
CA ALA A 9 -37.74 7.63 -54.72
C ALA A 9 -37.28 8.17 -53.36
N GLU A 10 -37.58 9.43 -53.04
CA GLU A 10 -37.69 9.88 -51.65
C GLU A 10 -38.80 9.06 -51.00
N ILE A 11 -38.45 7.95 -50.34
CA ILE A 11 -39.46 7.07 -49.76
C ILE A 11 -39.85 7.61 -48.38
N SER A 12 -40.84 8.50 -48.37
CA SER A 12 -41.72 8.66 -47.22
C SER A 12 -42.63 7.43 -47.15
N PHE A 13 -42.21 6.40 -46.40
CA PHE A 13 -43.03 5.21 -46.18
C PHE A 13 -44.26 5.56 -45.31
N ALA A 14 -45.37 5.96 -45.94
CA ALA A 14 -46.69 5.83 -45.33
C ALA A 14 -47.12 4.34 -45.42
N ILE A 15 -46.53 3.47 -44.60
CA ILE A 15 -47.00 2.08 -44.50
C ILE A 15 -48.28 2.07 -43.69
N HIS A 16 -49.41 1.95 -44.38
CA HIS A 16 -50.71 1.69 -43.77
C HIS A 16 -50.81 0.21 -43.41
N SER A 17 -50.33 -0.16 -42.21
CA SER A 17 -50.66 -1.42 -41.58
C SER A 17 -51.98 -1.25 -40.82
N HIS A 18 -53.10 -1.68 -41.41
CA HIS A 18 -54.40 -1.58 -40.75
C HIS A 18 -54.60 -2.54 -39.56
N ASN A 19 -53.68 -3.47 -39.27
CA ASN A 19 -53.85 -4.48 -38.21
C ASN A 19 -52.54 -4.81 -37.49
N GLY A 20 -52.03 -3.92 -36.63
CA GLY A 20 -50.99 -4.27 -35.64
C GLY A 20 -49.83 -5.14 -36.17
N GLY A 21 -49.38 -4.87 -37.39
CA GLY A 21 -48.48 -5.76 -38.12
C GLY A 21 -47.02 -5.58 -37.71
N VAL A 22 -46.25 -6.65 -37.88
CA VAL A 22 -44.78 -6.58 -37.94
C VAL A 22 -44.41 -6.04 -39.33
N ILE A 23 -43.75 -4.88 -39.38
CA ILE A 23 -43.20 -4.33 -40.62
C ILE A 23 -41.79 -4.90 -40.77
N GLN A 24 -41.56 -5.66 -41.84
CA GLN A 24 -40.28 -6.32 -42.09
C GLN A 24 -39.71 -5.95 -43.46
N PHE A 25 -38.45 -5.51 -43.47
CA PHE A 25 -37.64 -5.30 -44.67
C PHE A 25 -36.51 -6.32 -44.72
N ARG A 26 -36.19 -6.84 -45.92
CA ARG A 26 -35.11 -7.82 -46.13
C ARG A 26 -34.33 -7.48 -47.39
N ASN A 27 -32.99 -7.61 -47.37
CA ASN A 27 -32.13 -7.50 -48.56
C ASN A 27 -32.40 -6.23 -49.37
N SER A 28 -32.47 -5.07 -48.69
CA SER A 28 -32.87 -3.80 -49.31
C SER A 28 -31.80 -2.73 -49.13
N ASP A 29 -31.55 -1.95 -50.18
CA ASP A 29 -30.61 -0.83 -50.17
C ASP A 29 -31.40 0.49 -50.14
N PHE A 30 -31.13 1.31 -49.13
CA PHE A 30 -31.80 2.58 -48.87
C PHE A 30 -30.85 3.74 -49.20
N TYR A 31 -31.03 4.34 -50.37
CA TYR A 31 -30.22 5.47 -50.84
C TYR A 31 -30.69 6.83 -50.31
N ASP A 32 -31.99 6.98 -50.04
CA ASP A 32 -32.57 8.25 -49.58
C ASP A 32 -33.55 8.09 -48.41
N CYS A 33 -33.04 7.66 -47.25
CA CYS A 33 -33.80 7.60 -46.00
C CYS A 33 -33.25 8.63 -45.02
N SER A 34 -33.47 9.91 -45.29
CA SER A 34 -33.01 11.01 -44.42
C SER A 34 -33.81 11.12 -43.11
N SER A 35 -35.08 10.69 -43.10
CA SER A 35 -35.87 10.51 -41.88
C SER A 35 -37.00 9.49 -42.04
N LEU A 36 -37.22 8.65 -41.02
CA LEU A 36 -38.38 7.74 -40.91
C LEU A 36 -39.50 8.39 -40.09
N ASP A 37 -39.61 9.72 -40.13
CA ASP A 37 -40.48 10.50 -39.25
C ASP A 37 -41.99 10.35 -39.59
N THR A 38 -42.34 9.86 -40.76
CA THR A 38 -43.71 9.93 -41.32
C THR A 38 -44.62 8.71 -41.09
N MET A 39 -44.19 7.68 -40.33
CA MET A 39 -45.12 6.60 -39.97
C MET A 39 -46.10 7.06 -38.89
N GLN A 40 -47.34 7.37 -39.28
CA GLN A 40 -48.39 7.91 -38.40
C GLN A 40 -49.14 6.85 -37.57
N TYR A 41 -48.68 5.60 -37.56
CA TYR A 41 -49.35 4.47 -36.91
C TYR A 41 -48.46 3.77 -35.88
N ASP A 42 -49.12 3.26 -34.83
CA ASP A 42 -48.54 2.36 -33.82
C ASP A 42 -48.16 1.02 -34.48
N ALA A 43 -46.98 0.95 -35.10
CA ALA A 43 -46.46 -0.32 -35.59
C ALA A 43 -46.15 -1.24 -34.40
N VAL A 44 -46.53 -2.51 -34.52
CA VAL A 44 -46.26 -3.48 -33.45
C VAL A 44 -44.77 -3.76 -33.38
N GLN A 45 -44.09 -3.90 -34.52
CA GLN A 45 -42.65 -4.10 -34.59
C GLN A 45 -42.10 -3.59 -35.91
N LEU A 46 -40.91 -2.99 -35.88
CA LEU A 46 -40.16 -2.62 -37.08
C LEU A 46 -38.90 -3.48 -37.15
N SER A 47 -38.66 -4.15 -38.28
CA SER A 47 -37.52 -5.07 -38.40
C SER A 47 -36.84 -5.00 -39.77
N PHE A 48 -35.51 -4.85 -39.76
CA PHE A 48 -34.66 -4.79 -40.95
C PHE A 48 -33.65 -5.93 -40.90
N TYR A 49 -33.50 -6.66 -42.01
CA TYR A 49 -32.58 -7.81 -42.12
C TYR A 49 -31.74 -7.68 -43.37
N ASN A 50 -30.41 -7.69 -43.22
CA ASN A 50 -29.47 -7.58 -44.35
C ASN A 50 -29.78 -6.36 -45.23
N CYS A 51 -29.94 -5.19 -44.60
CA CYS A 51 -30.26 -3.93 -45.27
C CYS A 51 -29.07 -2.97 -45.23
N THR A 52 -28.89 -2.17 -46.29
CA THR A 52 -27.84 -1.14 -46.36
C THR A 52 -28.47 0.25 -46.35
N PHE A 53 -28.00 1.13 -45.48
CA PHE A 53 -28.46 2.51 -45.38
C PHE A 53 -27.33 3.46 -45.79
N ASN A 54 -27.48 4.14 -46.91
CA ASN A 54 -26.46 5.05 -47.45
C ASN A 54 -26.51 6.45 -46.83
N LYS A 55 -27.68 6.86 -46.32
CA LYS A 55 -27.87 8.11 -45.54
C LYS A 55 -28.13 7.82 -44.07
N LYS A 56 -28.06 8.87 -43.26
CA LYS A 56 -28.25 8.82 -41.81
C LYS A 56 -29.68 8.40 -41.49
N VAL A 57 -29.83 7.32 -40.72
CA VAL A 57 -31.15 6.81 -40.31
C VAL A 57 -31.58 7.51 -39.03
N VAL A 58 -32.74 8.17 -39.04
CA VAL A 58 -33.33 8.80 -37.86
C VAL A 58 -34.71 8.20 -37.60
N ILE A 59 -34.90 7.61 -36.42
CA ILE A 59 -36.20 7.14 -35.90
C ILE A 59 -36.49 7.94 -34.63
N SER A 60 -37.48 8.83 -34.70
CA SER A 60 -37.81 9.75 -33.62
C SER A 60 -39.29 9.74 -33.21
N ASN A 61 -39.57 9.93 -31.92
CA ASN A 61 -40.92 10.17 -31.36
C ASN A 61 -41.95 9.09 -31.72
N LYS A 62 -41.59 7.81 -31.60
CA LYS A 62 -42.48 6.68 -31.94
C LYS A 62 -42.78 5.79 -30.75
N CYS A 63 -43.96 5.18 -30.78
CA CYS A 63 -44.40 4.18 -29.83
C CYS A 63 -44.54 2.83 -30.55
N PHE A 64 -43.85 1.79 -30.07
CA PHE A 64 -43.92 0.43 -30.61
C PHE A 64 -44.53 -0.53 -29.58
N GLU A 65 -45.19 -1.61 -30.01
CA GLU A 65 -45.67 -2.62 -29.05
C GLU A 65 -44.60 -3.67 -28.69
N LYS A 66 -43.73 -4.04 -29.64
CA LYS A 66 -42.72 -5.10 -29.50
C LYS A 66 -41.28 -4.62 -29.61
N GLY A 67 -40.92 -3.87 -30.65
CA GLY A 67 -39.49 -3.70 -30.94
C GLY A 67 -39.11 -2.90 -32.18
N VAL A 68 -37.87 -2.40 -32.18
CA VAL A 68 -37.12 -2.03 -33.38
C VAL A 68 -35.91 -2.97 -33.48
N ILE A 69 -35.80 -3.70 -34.60
CA ILE A 69 -34.80 -4.74 -34.81
C ILE A 69 -34.00 -4.45 -36.08
N PHE A 70 -32.67 -4.50 -35.98
CA PHE A 70 -31.73 -4.46 -37.09
C PHE A 70 -30.81 -5.70 -36.99
N ILE A 71 -30.78 -6.53 -38.03
CA ILE A 71 -29.91 -7.72 -38.09
C ILE A 71 -29.11 -7.69 -39.39
N ASP A 72 -27.79 -7.84 -39.27
CA ASP A 72 -26.85 -7.86 -40.40
C ASP A 72 -26.96 -6.59 -41.28
N CYS A 73 -27.27 -5.43 -40.69
CA CYS A 73 -27.44 -4.17 -41.43
C CYS A 73 -26.12 -3.38 -41.55
N VAL A 74 -26.01 -2.56 -42.60
CA VAL A 74 -24.88 -1.66 -42.85
C VAL A 74 -25.34 -0.20 -42.80
N PHE A 75 -24.79 0.62 -41.91
CA PHE A 75 -25.09 2.04 -41.77
C PHE A 75 -23.91 2.90 -42.25
N ASN A 76 -23.96 3.43 -43.48
CA ASN A 76 -22.86 4.24 -44.02
C ASN A 76 -22.77 5.65 -43.40
N ALA A 77 -23.87 6.18 -42.88
CA ALA A 77 -23.94 7.54 -42.32
C ALA A 77 -24.55 7.61 -40.90
N GLY A 78 -24.64 6.47 -40.20
CA GLY A 78 -25.03 6.38 -38.79
C GLY A 78 -26.53 6.14 -38.54
N LEU A 79 -26.86 5.91 -37.26
CA LEU A 79 -28.20 5.56 -36.77
C LEU A 79 -28.56 6.39 -35.53
N TYR A 80 -29.72 7.03 -35.53
CA TYR A 80 -30.21 7.87 -34.45
C TYR A 80 -31.61 7.41 -34.03
N LEU A 81 -31.69 6.79 -32.86
CA LEU A 81 -32.93 6.39 -32.20
C LEU A 81 -33.23 7.40 -31.10
N LYS A 82 -34.30 8.18 -31.24
CA LYS A 82 -34.65 9.26 -30.30
C LYS A 82 -36.08 9.09 -29.79
N GLU A 83 -36.27 9.19 -28.47
CA GLU A 83 -37.62 9.24 -27.86
C GLU A 83 -38.51 8.07 -28.30
N ILE A 84 -37.98 6.85 -28.26
CA ILE A 84 -38.72 5.63 -28.58
C ILE A 84 -39.35 5.04 -27.31
N TYR A 85 -40.67 4.84 -27.35
CA TYR A 85 -41.49 4.35 -26.23
C TYR A 85 -42.15 3.00 -26.56
N TYR A 86 -42.48 2.21 -25.53
CA TYR A 86 -43.12 0.90 -25.71
C TYR A 86 -44.33 0.75 -24.81
N LYS A 87 -45.46 0.32 -25.37
CA LYS A 87 -46.71 0.15 -24.62
C LYS A 87 -46.71 -1.11 -23.76
N ASN A 88 -46.05 -2.18 -24.23
CA ASN A 88 -46.10 -3.49 -23.57
C ASN A 88 -44.68 -3.98 -23.24
N SER A 89 -44.40 -4.09 -21.94
CA SER A 89 -43.06 -4.33 -21.41
C SER A 89 -42.70 -5.82 -21.26
N ILE A 90 -43.54 -6.73 -21.78
CA ILE A 90 -43.36 -8.19 -21.62
C ILE A 90 -42.24 -8.74 -22.52
N PHE A 91 -41.91 -8.06 -23.62
CA PHE A 91 -40.88 -8.54 -24.55
C PHE A 91 -39.46 -8.25 -24.03
N SER A 92 -38.58 -9.24 -24.18
CA SER A 92 -37.23 -9.25 -23.65
C SER A 92 -36.25 -8.37 -24.43
N SER A 93 -36.58 -7.78 -25.59
CA SER A 93 -35.61 -6.95 -26.33
C SER A 93 -36.31 -5.92 -27.23
N ALA A 94 -36.41 -4.68 -26.77
CA ALA A 94 -37.19 -3.64 -27.44
C ALA A 94 -36.37 -2.85 -28.49
N ILE A 95 -35.05 -2.75 -28.32
CA ILE A 95 -34.10 -2.39 -29.38
C ILE A 95 -33.09 -3.52 -29.52
N THR A 96 -32.99 -4.07 -30.72
CA THR A 96 -31.97 -5.06 -31.07
C THR A 96 -31.19 -4.57 -32.28
N ILE A 97 -29.88 -4.41 -32.13
CA ILE A 97 -28.93 -4.15 -33.22
C ILE A 97 -27.95 -5.31 -33.18
N ASN A 98 -28.02 -6.25 -34.11
CA ASN A 98 -27.23 -7.48 -34.05
C ASN A 98 -26.40 -7.68 -35.32
N ASN A 99 -25.10 -7.96 -35.16
CA ASN A 99 -24.14 -8.13 -36.26
C ASN A 99 -24.16 -6.99 -37.29
N CYS A 100 -24.46 -5.77 -36.86
CA CYS A 100 -24.49 -4.62 -37.75
C CYS A 100 -23.10 -4.00 -37.92
N THR A 101 -22.87 -3.34 -39.06
CA THR A 101 -21.69 -2.49 -39.27
C THR A 101 -22.11 -1.03 -39.42
N SER A 102 -21.39 -0.11 -38.78
CA SER A 102 -21.64 1.32 -38.92
C SER A 102 -20.36 2.07 -39.26
N ARG A 103 -20.42 2.92 -40.29
CA ARG A 103 -19.38 3.90 -40.61
C ARG A 103 -19.68 5.28 -40.01
N GLY A 104 -20.89 5.47 -39.48
CA GLY A 104 -21.36 6.66 -38.77
C GLY A 104 -21.54 6.42 -37.26
N ASP A 105 -21.83 7.48 -36.49
CA ASP A 105 -22.21 7.37 -35.08
C ASP A 105 -23.56 6.65 -34.89
N ILE A 106 -23.70 5.92 -33.78
CA ILE A 106 -24.97 5.35 -33.33
C ILE A 106 -25.39 6.04 -32.03
N HIS A 107 -26.54 6.70 -32.06
CA HIS A 107 -27.11 7.40 -30.92
C HIS A 107 -28.44 6.77 -30.49
N ILE A 108 -28.55 6.42 -29.22
CA ILE A 108 -29.80 5.98 -28.59
C ILE A 108 -30.12 6.96 -27.46
N HIS A 109 -31.07 7.85 -27.72
CA HIS A 109 -31.36 9.00 -26.88
C HIS A 109 -32.79 8.98 -26.33
N ASN A 110 -32.93 9.16 -25.01
CA ASN A 110 -34.20 9.27 -24.30
C ASN A 110 -35.23 8.17 -24.65
N CYS A 111 -34.77 6.94 -24.85
CA CYS A 111 -35.59 5.76 -25.08
C CYS A 111 -35.98 5.13 -23.72
N LYS A 112 -37.27 4.79 -23.56
CA LYS A 112 -37.79 4.15 -22.32
C LYS A 112 -38.08 2.67 -22.61
N GLN A 113 -37.23 1.78 -22.12
CA GLN A 113 -37.29 0.36 -22.45
C GLN A 113 -36.87 -0.54 -21.31
N ASN A 114 -37.27 -1.81 -21.37
CA ASN A 114 -36.78 -2.82 -20.45
C ASN A 114 -35.37 -3.26 -20.82
N GLU A 115 -35.11 -3.62 -22.07
CA GLU A 115 -33.83 -4.24 -22.48
C GLU A 115 -33.38 -3.73 -23.85
N ILE A 116 -32.09 -3.40 -23.97
CA ILE A 116 -31.42 -3.01 -25.21
C ILE A 116 -30.27 -3.96 -25.48
N ASN A 117 -30.29 -4.63 -26.64
CA ASN A 117 -29.28 -5.60 -27.05
C ASN A 117 -28.51 -5.07 -28.26
N ILE A 118 -27.20 -4.88 -28.10
CA ILE A 118 -26.32 -4.33 -29.14
C ILE A 118 -25.14 -5.25 -29.39
N SER A 119 -24.98 -5.62 -30.65
CA SER A 119 -23.78 -6.17 -31.26
C SER A 119 -23.50 -5.42 -32.54
N VAL A 120 -22.49 -4.55 -32.51
CA VAL A 120 -22.17 -3.67 -33.62
C VAL A 120 -20.67 -3.45 -33.79
N THR A 121 -20.22 -3.43 -35.04
CA THR A 121 -18.86 -3.00 -35.40
C THR A 121 -18.93 -1.59 -35.99
N CYS A 122 -18.43 -0.59 -35.26
CA CYS A 122 -18.26 0.78 -35.75
C CYS A 122 -16.80 1.01 -36.18
N GLU A 123 -16.57 1.22 -37.48
CA GLU A 123 -15.20 1.31 -38.02
C GLU A 123 -14.47 2.61 -37.67
N LYS A 124 -15.20 3.71 -37.45
CA LYS A 124 -14.61 5.05 -37.24
C LYS A 124 -15.14 5.85 -36.04
N ASP A 125 -16.26 5.43 -35.45
CA ASP A 125 -17.17 6.36 -34.76
C ASP A 125 -17.61 5.89 -33.36
N SER A 126 -18.52 6.65 -32.75
CA SER A 126 -18.96 6.53 -31.36
C SER A 126 -20.31 5.81 -31.23
N LEU A 127 -20.48 5.03 -30.17
CA LEU A 127 -21.78 4.51 -29.72
C LEU A 127 -22.19 5.28 -28.47
N VAL A 128 -23.28 6.03 -28.54
CA VAL A 128 -23.71 6.95 -27.49
C VAL A 128 -25.13 6.61 -27.04
N PHE A 129 -25.26 6.25 -25.76
CA PHE A 129 -26.53 6.21 -25.06
C PHE A 129 -26.63 7.47 -24.20
N SER A 130 -27.70 8.25 -24.34
CA SER A 130 -27.86 9.45 -23.53
C SER A 130 -29.30 9.64 -23.06
N GLU A 131 -29.45 10.08 -21.81
CA GLU A 131 -30.74 10.43 -21.20
C GLU A 131 -31.79 9.29 -21.17
N ASN A 132 -31.36 8.04 -21.36
CA ASN A 132 -32.26 6.90 -21.27
C ASN A 132 -32.67 6.69 -19.81
N LYS A 133 -33.98 6.75 -19.54
CA LYS A 133 -34.58 6.58 -18.22
C LYS A 133 -35.16 5.18 -18.06
N SER A 134 -34.87 4.56 -16.91
CA SER A 134 -35.53 3.32 -16.47
C SER A 134 -35.22 2.06 -17.30
N LEU A 135 -33.98 1.90 -17.79
CA LEU A 135 -33.55 0.66 -18.46
C LEU A 135 -33.41 -0.48 -17.43
N ASN A 136 -34.03 -1.64 -17.66
CA ASN A 136 -33.76 -2.81 -16.81
C ASN A 136 -32.39 -3.41 -17.15
N SER A 137 -32.05 -3.54 -18.43
CA SER A 137 -30.77 -4.10 -18.87
C SER A 137 -30.25 -3.46 -20.16
N VAL A 138 -28.92 -3.33 -20.26
CA VAL A 138 -28.21 -3.04 -21.52
C VAL A 138 -27.18 -4.14 -21.73
N HIS A 139 -27.27 -4.83 -22.85
CA HIS A 139 -26.35 -5.89 -23.24
C HIS A 139 -25.54 -5.44 -24.45
N ILE A 140 -24.22 -5.38 -24.29
CA ILE A 140 -23.27 -5.02 -25.35
C ILE A 140 -22.39 -6.23 -25.59
N HIS A 141 -22.60 -6.91 -26.71
CA HIS A 141 -21.89 -8.15 -27.06
C HIS A 141 -21.08 -7.98 -28.33
N GLN A 142 -19.84 -8.50 -28.36
CA GLN A 142 -18.99 -8.58 -29.57
C GLN A 142 -18.91 -7.25 -30.33
N THR A 143 -18.76 -6.15 -29.60
CA THR A 143 -18.87 -4.79 -30.14
C THR A 143 -17.47 -4.21 -30.32
N LYS A 144 -17.20 -3.59 -31.47
CA LYS A 144 -15.93 -2.90 -31.75
C LYS A 144 -16.22 -1.44 -32.08
N VAL A 145 -15.86 -0.52 -31.19
CA VAL A 145 -16.18 0.91 -31.31
C VAL A 145 -15.03 1.76 -30.79
N ARG A 146 -14.77 2.94 -31.36
CA ARG A 146 -13.67 3.78 -30.86
C ARG A 146 -13.99 4.39 -29.50
N ASN A 147 -15.19 4.96 -29.38
CA ASN A 147 -15.69 5.56 -28.14
C ASN A 147 -17.08 4.99 -27.82
N LEU A 148 -17.30 4.61 -26.57
CA LEU A 148 -18.60 4.19 -26.07
C LEU A 148 -18.96 5.08 -24.89
N ALA A 149 -20.04 5.87 -25.03
CA ALA A 149 -20.57 6.68 -23.94
C ALA A 149 -21.93 6.11 -23.53
N LEU A 150 -22.06 5.66 -22.29
CA LEU A 150 -23.32 5.19 -21.73
C LEU A 150 -23.75 6.12 -20.60
N ILE A 151 -24.62 7.06 -20.95
CA ILE A 151 -25.18 8.06 -20.04
C ILE A 151 -26.64 7.69 -19.75
N SER A 152 -26.90 7.05 -18.60
CA SER A 152 -28.24 6.61 -18.23
C SER A 152 -28.56 6.87 -16.76
N SER A 153 -29.80 7.30 -16.51
CA SER A 153 -30.36 7.42 -15.17
C SER A 153 -31.38 6.31 -14.95
N GLY A 154 -31.16 5.44 -13.96
CA GLY A 154 -32.12 4.35 -13.70
C GLY A 154 -31.82 3.04 -14.39
N THR A 155 -30.60 2.83 -14.93
CA THR A 155 -30.23 1.51 -15.44
C THR A 155 -30.02 0.55 -14.29
N LYS A 156 -30.72 -0.59 -14.29
CA LYS A 156 -30.52 -1.64 -13.28
C LYS A 156 -29.28 -2.48 -13.61
N ARG A 157 -29.19 -3.02 -14.82
CA ARG A 157 -28.14 -3.96 -15.23
C ARG A 157 -27.42 -3.53 -16.50
N ILE A 158 -26.11 -3.67 -16.55
CA ILE A 158 -25.31 -3.51 -17.77
C ILE A 158 -24.40 -4.72 -17.88
N ILE A 159 -24.46 -5.40 -19.01
CA ILE A 159 -23.57 -6.52 -19.35
C ILE A 159 -22.80 -6.12 -20.59
N VAL A 160 -21.48 -6.10 -20.47
CA VAL A 160 -20.55 -5.85 -21.56
C VAL A 160 -19.73 -7.12 -21.75
N ASP A 161 -19.76 -7.69 -22.95
CA ASP A 161 -19.08 -8.93 -23.29
C ASP A 161 -18.36 -8.78 -24.64
N LYS A 162 -17.05 -9.01 -24.66
CA LYS A 162 -16.20 -8.88 -25.85
C LYS A 162 -16.28 -7.49 -26.49
N LEU A 163 -16.12 -6.44 -25.68
CA LEU A 163 -16.02 -5.07 -26.15
C LEU A 163 -14.56 -4.73 -26.50
N ASN A 164 -14.33 -4.30 -27.74
CA ASN A 164 -13.08 -3.69 -28.16
C ASN A 164 -13.30 -2.18 -28.32
N CYS A 165 -12.85 -1.40 -27.34
CA CYS A 165 -13.08 0.04 -27.28
C CYS A 165 -11.87 0.81 -26.76
N SER A 166 -11.55 1.94 -27.37
CA SER A 166 -10.45 2.80 -26.90
C SER A 166 -10.85 3.58 -25.65
N ASN A 167 -12.07 4.12 -25.60
CA ASN A 167 -12.58 4.89 -24.47
C ASN A 167 -14.02 4.51 -24.14
N PHE A 168 -14.24 3.95 -22.95
CA PHE A 168 -15.58 3.74 -22.41
C PHE A 168 -15.86 4.78 -21.33
N HIS A 169 -16.88 5.60 -21.52
CA HIS A 169 -17.39 6.54 -20.54
C HIS A 169 -18.76 6.10 -20.03
N PHE A 170 -18.88 5.81 -18.75
CA PHE A 170 -20.18 5.57 -18.12
C PHE A 170 -20.55 6.76 -17.22
N GLY A 171 -21.73 7.33 -17.44
CA GLY A 171 -22.26 8.47 -16.70
C GLY A 171 -23.67 8.21 -16.18
N GLY A 172 -23.90 8.29 -14.87
CA GLY A 172 -25.28 8.30 -14.33
C GLY A 172 -25.50 7.42 -13.11
N ASN A 173 -26.73 6.95 -12.92
CA ASN A 173 -27.13 6.21 -11.72
C ASN A 173 -27.36 4.73 -12.06
N LEU A 174 -26.46 3.87 -11.55
CA LEU A 174 -26.54 2.42 -11.64
C LEU A 174 -27.12 1.85 -10.35
N TYR A 175 -28.20 1.07 -10.49
CA TYR A 175 -28.92 0.55 -9.33
C TYR A 175 -28.51 -0.86 -8.94
N ASN A 176 -28.16 -1.76 -9.88
CA ASN A 176 -27.96 -3.18 -9.54
C ASN A 176 -26.62 -3.75 -10.00
N GLU A 177 -26.37 -4.00 -11.28
CA GLU A 177 -25.24 -4.86 -11.68
C GLU A 177 -24.51 -4.33 -12.91
N PHE A 178 -23.18 -4.28 -12.83
CA PHE A 178 -22.30 -3.95 -13.95
C PHE A 178 -21.31 -5.11 -14.17
N GLN A 179 -21.50 -5.86 -15.25
CA GLN A 179 -20.69 -7.02 -15.62
C GLN A 179 -19.85 -6.70 -16.86
N ILE A 180 -18.55 -6.95 -16.79
CA ILE A 180 -17.64 -6.87 -17.95
C ILE A 180 -16.96 -8.22 -18.14
N MET A 181 -17.07 -8.74 -19.36
CA MET A 181 -16.47 -9.98 -19.79
C MET A 181 -15.62 -9.73 -21.05
N ASP A 182 -14.42 -10.29 -21.08
CA ASP A 182 -13.50 -10.38 -22.22
C ASP A 182 -13.27 -9.06 -22.97
N SER A 183 -13.02 -7.96 -22.25
CA SER A 183 -12.94 -6.62 -22.86
C SER A 183 -11.56 -5.97 -22.67
N ASP A 184 -10.96 -5.53 -23.78
CA ASP A 184 -9.69 -4.77 -23.80
C ASP A 184 -10.00 -3.27 -23.90
N VAL A 185 -10.28 -2.62 -22.76
CA VAL A 185 -10.86 -1.27 -22.74
C VAL A 185 -10.37 -0.42 -21.56
N LYS A 186 -10.11 0.87 -21.83
CA LYS A 186 -9.97 1.88 -20.78
C LYS A 186 -11.35 2.38 -20.33
N PHE A 187 -11.68 2.11 -19.07
CA PHE A 187 -12.94 2.50 -18.46
C PHE A 187 -12.79 3.80 -17.67
N SER A 188 -13.61 4.80 -17.99
CA SER A 188 -13.82 6.00 -17.19
C SER A 188 -15.26 5.99 -16.68
N ILE A 189 -15.44 5.86 -15.39
CA ILE A 189 -16.75 5.74 -14.76
C ILE A 189 -17.00 6.96 -13.88
N ASN A 190 -18.09 7.67 -14.16
CA ASN A 190 -18.59 8.80 -13.38
C ASN A 190 -20.04 8.55 -12.97
N SER A 191 -20.23 7.87 -11.84
CA SER A 191 -21.51 7.25 -11.49
C SER A 191 -21.88 7.31 -10.01
N LEU A 192 -23.17 7.41 -9.73
CA LEU A 192 -23.72 6.97 -8.45
C LEU A 192 -24.07 5.49 -8.56
N PHE A 193 -23.44 4.69 -7.73
CA PHE A 193 -23.75 3.28 -7.59
C PHE A 193 -24.43 2.99 -6.27
N ASN A 194 -25.58 2.32 -6.33
CA ASN A 194 -26.40 2.01 -5.16
C ASN A 194 -26.79 0.53 -5.13
N SER A 195 -25.80 -0.36 -5.20
CA SER A 195 -25.99 -1.81 -5.26
C SER A 195 -25.06 -2.56 -4.33
N GLU A 196 -25.57 -3.67 -3.77
CA GLU A 196 -24.76 -4.69 -3.11
C GLU A 196 -23.72 -5.29 -4.06
N LYS A 197 -24.08 -5.69 -5.29
CA LYS A 197 -23.15 -6.36 -6.21
C LYS A 197 -22.77 -5.44 -7.37
N LEU A 198 -21.73 -4.65 -7.15
CA LEU A 198 -21.39 -3.55 -8.06
C LEU A 198 -20.80 -4.01 -9.39
N PHE A 199 -19.77 -4.84 -9.29
CA PHE A 199 -18.80 -4.99 -10.35
C PHE A 199 -18.23 -6.40 -10.30
N GLU A 200 -18.50 -7.18 -11.33
CA GLU A 200 -17.87 -8.48 -11.54
C GLU A 200 -17.21 -8.44 -12.91
N THR A 201 -15.89 -8.57 -12.91
CA THR A 201 -15.10 -8.65 -14.13
C THR A 201 -14.35 -9.97 -14.15
N SER A 202 -14.46 -10.71 -15.25
CA SER A 202 -13.69 -11.93 -15.49
C SER A 202 -12.36 -11.66 -16.22
N THR A 203 -12.27 -10.56 -16.97
CA THR A 203 -11.25 -10.38 -18.01
C THR A 203 -11.19 -8.90 -18.44
N ILE A 204 -10.36 -8.08 -17.78
CA ILE A 204 -10.09 -6.70 -18.19
C ILE A 204 -8.63 -6.52 -18.55
N ALA A 205 -8.39 -5.83 -19.65
CA ALA A 205 -7.09 -5.22 -19.92
C ALA A 205 -7.15 -3.69 -19.81
N TYR A 206 -6.11 -3.16 -19.15
CA TYR A 206 -5.62 -1.77 -19.18
C TYR A 206 -5.98 -0.90 -17.96
N ASP A 207 -7.06 -0.12 -17.93
CA ASP A 207 -7.31 0.82 -16.80
C ASP A 207 -8.80 0.96 -16.45
N LEU A 208 -9.14 0.83 -15.17
CA LEU A 208 -10.44 1.17 -14.58
C LEU A 208 -10.28 2.44 -13.74
N ILE A 209 -10.85 3.53 -14.22
CA ILE A 209 -10.76 4.85 -13.59
C ILE A 209 -12.16 5.28 -13.14
N PHE A 210 -12.38 5.28 -11.84
CA PHE A 210 -13.56 5.86 -11.22
C PHE A 210 -13.28 7.34 -10.91
N GLN A 211 -14.13 8.24 -11.39
CA GLN A 211 -14.03 9.68 -11.18
C GLN A 211 -15.36 10.22 -10.67
N ASN A 212 -15.34 11.08 -9.64
CA ASN A 212 -16.54 11.78 -9.12
C ASN A 212 -17.72 10.84 -8.79
N SER A 213 -17.42 9.59 -8.44
CA SER A 213 -18.43 8.55 -8.24
C SER A 213 -18.78 8.38 -6.77
N THR A 214 -20.00 7.98 -6.48
CA THR A 214 -20.43 7.58 -5.13
C THR A 214 -20.74 6.09 -5.14
N ILE A 215 -20.09 5.32 -4.28
CA ILE A 215 -20.21 3.85 -4.22
C ILE A 215 -20.87 3.48 -2.89
N ARG A 216 -22.04 2.84 -2.93
CA ARG A 216 -22.78 2.42 -1.73
C ARG A 216 -22.86 0.92 -1.57
N ASP A 217 -22.49 0.43 -0.38
CA ASP A 217 -22.60 -0.99 0.05
C ASP A 217 -22.13 -2.02 -1.00
N SER A 218 -21.04 -1.70 -1.69
CA SER A 218 -20.68 -2.36 -2.95
C SER A 218 -19.57 -3.41 -2.81
N PHE A 219 -19.77 -4.56 -3.46
CA PHE A 219 -18.72 -5.54 -3.71
C PHE A 219 -18.12 -5.34 -5.11
N ILE A 220 -16.81 -5.06 -5.17
CA ILE A 220 -16.02 -5.02 -6.40
C ILE A 220 -15.22 -6.32 -6.46
N THR A 221 -15.63 -7.24 -7.33
CA THR A 221 -14.93 -8.49 -7.57
C THR A 221 -14.17 -8.40 -8.87
N ILE A 222 -12.86 -8.56 -8.81
CA ILE A 222 -11.97 -8.56 -9.97
C ILE A 222 -11.36 -9.94 -10.09
N GLU A 223 -11.78 -10.70 -11.09
CA GLU A 223 -11.12 -11.93 -11.52
C GLU A 223 -10.10 -11.54 -12.59
N PRO A 224 -8.79 -11.62 -12.30
CA PRO A 224 -7.76 -11.22 -13.24
C PRO A 224 -7.38 -12.38 -14.17
N ASP A 225 -7.37 -12.12 -15.46
CA ASP A 225 -6.76 -13.02 -16.45
C ASP A 225 -5.43 -12.41 -16.91
N ASN A 226 -4.30 -12.92 -16.38
CA ASN A 226 -2.89 -12.71 -16.78
C ASN A 226 -2.38 -11.32 -17.24
N LYS A 227 -3.18 -10.26 -17.16
CA LYS A 227 -2.95 -8.92 -17.72
C LYS A 227 -2.91 -7.85 -16.62
N LYS A 228 -2.17 -6.76 -16.87
CA LYS A 228 -2.05 -5.63 -15.94
C LYS A 228 -3.39 -4.88 -15.82
N VAL A 229 -3.85 -4.67 -14.59
CA VAL A 229 -5.06 -3.88 -14.27
C VAL A 229 -4.67 -2.71 -13.37
N ARG A 230 -4.90 -1.48 -13.83
CA ARG A 230 -4.84 -0.27 -13.00
C ARG A 230 -6.23 0.08 -12.50
N LEU A 231 -6.36 0.34 -11.20
CA LEU A 231 -7.60 0.77 -10.56
C LEU A 231 -7.37 2.15 -9.93
N GLU A 232 -7.91 3.18 -10.55
CA GLU A 232 -7.76 4.55 -10.08
C GLU A 232 -9.11 5.07 -9.56
N PHE A 233 -9.12 5.56 -8.33
CA PHE A 233 -10.28 6.13 -7.65
C PHE A 233 -9.98 7.60 -7.35
N THR A 234 -10.63 8.51 -8.07
CA THR A 234 -10.40 9.95 -7.98
C THR A 234 -11.70 10.68 -7.63
N HIS A 235 -11.74 11.39 -6.50
CA HIS A 235 -12.94 12.05 -5.96
C HIS A 235 -14.11 11.09 -5.71
N ILE A 236 -13.85 9.98 -5.01
CA ILE A 236 -14.85 8.95 -4.72
C ILE A 236 -15.42 9.13 -3.32
N THR A 237 -16.74 9.04 -3.22
CA THR A 237 -17.43 8.93 -1.93
C THR A 237 -17.87 7.49 -1.71
N PHE A 238 -17.30 6.80 -0.74
CA PHE A 238 -17.77 5.48 -0.33
C PHE A 238 -18.74 5.65 0.85
N SER A 239 -20.00 5.26 0.69
CA SER A 239 -21.00 5.28 1.75
C SER A 239 -21.57 3.87 1.93
N GLY A 240 -21.01 3.10 2.84
CA GLY A 240 -21.31 1.68 2.97
C GLY A 240 -20.03 0.86 3.14
N GLN A 241 -20.17 -0.45 3.35
CA GLN A 241 -19.01 -1.36 3.29
C GLN A 241 -18.61 -1.57 1.83
N CYS A 242 -17.42 -1.12 1.46
CA CYS A 242 -16.84 -1.45 0.15
C CYS A 242 -15.81 -2.57 0.31
N ARG A 243 -16.00 -3.68 -0.40
CA ARG A 243 -15.04 -4.79 -0.43
C ARG A 243 -14.49 -4.95 -1.84
N ILE A 244 -13.17 -4.82 -1.96
CA ILE A 244 -12.45 -5.11 -3.20
C ILE A 244 -11.86 -6.51 -3.06
N ASN A 245 -12.49 -7.49 -3.68
CA ASN A 245 -12.02 -8.87 -3.71
C ASN A 245 -11.34 -9.14 -5.04
N THR A 246 -10.10 -9.64 -5.00
CA THR A 246 -9.51 -10.27 -6.19
C THR A 246 -9.59 -11.78 -6.02
N LYS A 247 -10.48 -12.44 -6.76
CA LYS A 247 -10.46 -13.90 -6.80
C LYS A 247 -9.33 -14.30 -7.73
N THR A 248 -8.25 -14.80 -7.16
CA THR A 248 -7.24 -15.53 -7.93
C THR A 248 -7.32 -16.98 -7.51
N GLU A 249 -7.78 -17.85 -8.40
CA GLU A 249 -7.45 -19.26 -8.22
C GLU A 249 -5.92 -19.38 -8.30
N PRO A 250 -5.27 -20.12 -7.38
CA PRO A 250 -3.86 -20.40 -7.50
C PRO A 250 -3.66 -21.21 -8.79
N LEU A 251 -3.19 -20.54 -9.85
CA LEU A 251 -2.80 -21.17 -11.12
C LEU A 251 -1.81 -22.30 -10.80
N ARG A 252 -2.32 -23.54 -10.80
CA ARG A 252 -1.50 -24.73 -10.66
C ARG A 252 -0.60 -24.83 -11.89
N ARG A 253 0.70 -24.58 -11.67
CA ARG A 253 1.86 -25.01 -12.46
C ARG A 253 1.63 -25.06 -13.99
N PHE A 254 2.00 -24.00 -14.68
CA PHE A 254 2.48 -24.10 -16.07
C PHE A 254 3.92 -23.57 -16.14
N GLY A 255 4.76 -24.33 -16.84
CA GLY A 255 6.22 -24.29 -16.78
C GLY A 255 6.85 -22.96 -17.18
N GLU A 256 7.97 -22.68 -16.51
CA GLU A 256 9.20 -22.03 -16.98
C GLU A 256 9.07 -21.17 -18.24
N ASN A 257 8.69 -19.91 -18.05
CA ASN A 257 9.16 -18.76 -18.83
C ASN A 257 8.92 -17.49 -17.98
N GLU A 258 9.93 -17.09 -17.21
CA GLU A 258 9.83 -16.14 -16.08
C GLU A 258 9.60 -14.65 -16.45
N ASP A 259 9.62 -14.26 -17.73
CA ASP A 259 9.67 -12.84 -18.12
C ASP A 259 8.43 -12.25 -18.82
N GLN A 260 7.35 -13.01 -19.00
CA GLN A 260 6.13 -12.48 -19.63
C GLN A 260 5.02 -12.16 -18.61
N GLY A 261 4.72 -10.86 -18.46
CA GLY A 261 3.50 -10.36 -17.81
C GLY A 261 3.62 -10.06 -16.31
N ARG A 262 4.23 -8.92 -15.94
CA ARG A 262 4.13 -8.38 -14.57
C ARG A 262 2.71 -7.86 -14.31
N LEU A 263 1.91 -8.62 -13.56
CA LEU A 263 0.66 -8.14 -12.96
C LEU A 263 0.95 -7.15 -11.83
N SER A 264 0.93 -5.86 -12.12
CA SER A 264 0.99 -4.81 -11.09
C SER A 264 -0.41 -4.23 -10.90
N TYR A 265 -0.98 -4.38 -9.70
CA TYR A 265 -2.13 -3.58 -9.32
C TYR A 265 -1.63 -2.21 -8.87
N TYR A 266 -2.35 -1.18 -9.27
CA TYR A 266 -2.10 0.15 -8.76
C TYR A 266 -3.46 0.66 -8.30
N LEU A 267 -3.64 0.72 -6.98
CA LEU A 267 -4.85 1.14 -6.29
C LEU A 267 -4.64 2.57 -5.79
N GLN A 268 -4.79 3.54 -6.69
CA GLN A 268 -4.62 4.95 -6.31
C GLN A 268 -5.94 5.51 -5.83
N PHE A 269 -5.98 5.94 -4.57
CA PHE A 269 -7.10 6.66 -3.98
C PHE A 269 -6.72 8.14 -3.88
N THR A 270 -7.45 9.04 -4.55
CA THR A 270 -7.16 10.48 -4.54
C THR A 270 -8.41 11.26 -4.15
N ASN A 271 -8.34 12.07 -3.09
CA ASN A 271 -9.44 12.92 -2.60
C ASN A 271 -10.72 12.14 -2.27
N ASN A 272 -10.61 11.06 -1.51
CA ASN A 272 -11.78 10.29 -1.12
C ASN A 272 -12.31 10.75 0.24
N ASN A 273 -13.63 10.81 0.35
CA ASN A 273 -14.30 10.99 1.63
C ASN A 273 -15.08 9.70 1.92
N SER A 274 -14.69 8.98 2.96
CA SER A 274 -15.48 7.85 3.42
C SER A 274 -15.66 7.91 4.92
N GLN A 275 -16.91 7.85 5.37
CA GLN A 275 -17.24 7.72 6.79
C GLN A 275 -17.21 6.25 7.24
N GLN A 276 -16.94 5.31 6.34
CA GLN A 276 -16.95 3.87 6.58
C GLN A 276 -15.65 3.19 6.09
N PRO A 277 -15.30 2.02 6.63
CA PRO A 277 -14.13 1.24 6.20
C PRO A 277 -14.17 0.83 4.72
N ILE A 278 -13.11 1.17 4.00
CA ILE A 278 -12.69 0.55 2.75
C ILE A 278 -11.87 -0.69 3.12
N TYR A 279 -12.47 -1.87 2.95
CA TYR A 279 -11.82 -3.14 3.23
C TYR A 279 -11.08 -3.64 1.98
N ILE A 280 -9.76 -3.71 2.07
CA ILE A 280 -8.89 -4.38 1.11
C ILE A 280 -8.47 -5.70 1.75
N GLY A 281 -9.34 -6.70 1.69
CA GLY A 281 -9.14 -8.01 2.32
C GLY A 281 -9.13 -9.14 1.30
N GLY A 282 -8.65 -10.32 1.69
CA GLY A 282 -8.78 -11.52 0.87
C GLY A 282 -7.89 -11.54 -0.37
N LEU A 283 -6.86 -10.70 -0.43
CA LEU A 283 -5.78 -10.80 -1.42
C LEU A 283 -4.88 -12.01 -1.10
N THR A 284 -5.44 -13.22 -1.22
CA THR A 284 -4.66 -14.47 -1.22
C THR A 284 -4.06 -14.66 -2.60
N VAL A 285 -2.99 -13.92 -2.90
CA VAL A 285 -2.48 -13.90 -4.26
C VAL A 285 -0.98 -14.15 -4.29
N GLY A 286 -0.55 -15.02 -5.21
CA GLY A 286 0.84 -15.45 -5.41
C GLY A 286 1.80 -14.31 -5.79
N ASP A 287 3.01 -14.68 -6.20
CA ASP A 287 4.25 -13.89 -6.13
C ASP A 287 4.32 -12.54 -6.89
N ARG A 288 3.20 -12.01 -7.42
CA ARG A 288 3.23 -11.03 -8.51
C ARG A 288 2.72 -9.62 -8.17
N HIS A 289 1.98 -9.41 -7.07
CA HIS A 289 1.19 -8.18 -6.90
C HIS A 289 1.85 -7.09 -6.05
N SER A 290 2.04 -5.92 -6.65
CA SER A 290 2.37 -4.69 -5.93
C SER A 290 1.08 -3.93 -5.60
N VAL A 291 1.03 -3.27 -4.44
CA VAL A 291 -0.05 -2.35 -4.03
C VAL A 291 0.61 -1.04 -3.64
N SER A 292 0.11 0.08 -4.16
CA SER A 292 0.57 1.43 -3.79
C SER A 292 -0.67 2.25 -3.44
N ILE A 293 -0.71 2.79 -2.22
CA ILE A 293 -1.84 3.57 -1.70
C ILE A 293 -1.34 4.97 -1.37
N GLN A 294 -2.04 5.98 -1.86
CA GLN A 294 -1.74 7.38 -1.60
C GLN A 294 -2.83 8.00 -0.71
N ALA A 295 -2.43 8.64 0.39
CA ALA A 295 -3.31 9.42 1.26
C ALA A 295 -2.98 10.91 1.19
N ARG A 296 -3.95 11.74 1.57
CA ARG A 296 -3.84 13.20 1.64
C ARG A 296 -4.43 13.67 2.95
N LYS A 297 -3.99 14.84 3.43
CA LYS A 297 -4.38 15.39 4.72
C LYS A 297 -5.89 15.59 4.90
N ASP A 298 -6.60 15.85 3.81
CA ASP A 298 -8.06 16.03 3.77
C ASP A 298 -8.84 14.71 3.70
N ASN A 299 -8.17 13.56 3.60
CA ASN A 299 -8.79 12.26 3.46
C ASN A 299 -9.15 11.65 4.84
N ASN A 300 -10.46 11.58 5.12
CA ASN A 300 -11.01 10.93 6.32
C ASN A 300 -11.34 9.44 6.13
N ALA A 301 -10.72 8.76 5.16
CA ALA A 301 -11.00 7.35 4.91
C ALA A 301 -10.51 6.41 6.03
N ILE A 302 -11.08 5.21 6.02
CA ILE A 302 -10.70 4.10 6.88
C ILE A 302 -10.19 3.00 5.94
N TYR A 303 -8.92 2.62 6.06
CA TYR A 303 -8.28 1.58 5.23
C TYR A 303 -7.96 0.36 6.10
N GLU A 304 -8.45 -0.80 5.68
CA GLU A 304 -8.09 -2.07 6.30
C GLU A 304 -7.46 -3.01 5.28
N ILE A 305 -6.18 -3.34 5.46
CA ILE A 305 -5.42 -4.27 4.61
C ILE A 305 -5.09 -5.50 5.45
N ILE A 306 -5.88 -6.56 5.30
CA ILE A 306 -5.82 -7.71 6.20
C ILE A 306 -5.63 -9.03 5.44
N GLY A 307 -4.66 -9.83 5.87
CA GLY A 307 -4.49 -11.21 5.40
C GLY A 307 -3.99 -11.33 3.96
N ALA A 308 -3.16 -10.38 3.52
CA ALA A 308 -2.68 -10.29 2.14
C ALA A 308 -1.26 -10.86 1.98
N GLN A 309 -0.99 -11.54 0.87
CA GLN A 309 0.37 -11.84 0.41
C GLN A 309 0.69 -10.94 -0.80
N LEU A 310 1.69 -10.08 -0.65
CA LEU A 310 2.01 -9.02 -1.61
C LEU A 310 3.48 -9.11 -2.03
N ARG A 311 3.73 -8.86 -3.32
CA ARG A 311 5.08 -8.62 -3.83
C ARG A 311 5.65 -7.35 -3.20
N SER A 312 4.92 -6.25 -3.26
CA SER A 312 5.29 -5.05 -2.55
C SER A 312 4.09 -4.25 -2.07
N LEU A 313 4.26 -3.51 -0.99
CA LEU A 313 3.27 -2.59 -0.46
C LEU A 313 3.93 -1.22 -0.29
N GLU A 314 3.40 -0.20 -0.96
CA GLU A 314 3.83 1.18 -0.84
C GLU A 314 2.69 2.02 -0.25
N MET A 315 2.97 2.78 0.80
CA MET A 315 2.06 3.73 1.41
C MET A 315 2.67 5.12 1.32
N ASN A 316 1.98 6.04 0.64
CA ASN A 316 2.48 7.38 0.35
C ASN A 316 1.53 8.46 0.86
N GLY A 317 2.07 9.58 1.36
CA GLY A 317 1.31 10.79 1.68
C GLY A 317 0.86 10.90 3.13
N ASP A 318 -0.04 11.86 3.42
CA ASP A 318 -0.42 12.24 4.78
C ASP A 318 -1.60 11.40 5.27
N TRP A 319 -1.39 10.60 6.34
CA TRP A 319 -2.37 9.69 6.94
C TRP A 319 -2.90 10.22 8.28
N SER A 320 -2.64 11.49 8.60
CA SER A 320 -2.93 12.06 9.93
C SER A 320 -4.41 12.06 10.30
N ASN A 321 -5.32 12.06 9.32
CA ASN A 321 -6.77 12.04 9.52
C ASN A 321 -7.41 10.70 9.13
N THR A 322 -6.61 9.74 8.71
CA THR A 322 -7.05 8.46 8.18
C THR A 322 -6.96 7.38 9.26
N TYR A 323 -7.91 6.44 9.30
CA TYR A 323 -7.73 5.20 10.06
C TYR A 323 -7.03 4.18 9.15
N LEU A 324 -5.93 3.60 9.61
CA LEU A 324 -5.17 2.63 8.83
C LEU A 324 -4.97 1.38 9.69
N ASN A 325 -5.40 0.22 9.22
CA ASN A 325 -5.12 -1.06 9.85
C ASN A 325 -4.48 -2.00 8.84
N VAL A 326 -3.20 -2.28 9.00
CA VAL A 326 -2.42 -3.22 8.21
C VAL A 326 -2.17 -4.43 9.09
N ASP A 327 -2.76 -5.59 8.78
CA ASP A 327 -2.62 -6.79 9.61
C ASP A 327 -2.41 -8.07 8.80
N ARG A 328 -1.61 -9.00 9.33
CA ARG A 328 -1.33 -10.32 8.75
C ARG A 328 -0.89 -10.25 7.29
N ILE A 329 0.08 -9.38 6.99
CA ILE A 329 0.62 -9.22 5.63
C ILE A 329 1.92 -9.99 5.46
N LYS A 330 2.05 -10.69 4.33
CA LYS A 330 3.29 -11.32 3.86
C LYS A 330 3.89 -10.51 2.70
N ILE A 331 5.11 -10.01 2.85
CA ILE A 331 5.82 -9.20 1.83
C ILE A 331 6.93 -10.03 1.17
N LEU A 332 6.97 -10.09 -0.17
CA LEU A 332 8.00 -10.83 -0.92
C LEU A 332 9.18 -9.96 -1.38
N LYS A 333 8.98 -8.67 -1.66
CA LYS A 333 10.03 -7.82 -2.23
C LYS A 333 10.22 -6.51 -1.51
N GLY A 334 9.16 -5.78 -1.21
CA GLY A 334 9.33 -4.42 -0.67
C GLY A 334 8.15 -3.93 0.15
N LEU A 335 8.43 -3.35 1.30
CA LEU A 335 7.48 -2.55 2.08
C LEU A 335 8.00 -1.13 2.12
N ALA A 336 7.26 -0.17 1.60
CA ALA A 336 7.69 1.21 1.46
C ALA A 336 6.69 2.17 2.11
N PHE A 337 7.21 3.11 2.88
CA PHE A 337 6.49 4.24 3.44
C PHE A 337 7.17 5.52 2.97
N CYS A 338 6.48 6.31 2.16
CA CYS A 338 7.02 7.50 1.51
C CYS A 338 6.19 8.71 1.90
N ASN A 339 6.77 9.72 2.55
CA ASN A 339 6.02 10.88 3.07
C ASN A 339 4.87 10.47 4.02
N PHE A 340 4.95 9.31 4.68
CA PHE A 340 3.90 8.77 5.53
C PHE A 340 3.80 9.57 6.83
N ILE A 341 2.66 10.18 7.13
CA ILE A 341 2.43 10.86 8.42
C ILE A 341 1.35 10.10 9.18
N GLY A 342 1.77 9.25 10.13
CA GLY A 342 0.88 8.40 10.90
C GLY A 342 0.20 9.13 12.07
N ASN A 343 -0.93 8.58 12.52
CA ASN A 343 -1.67 9.02 13.70
C ASN A 343 -1.91 7.84 14.67
N GLU A 344 -2.57 8.11 15.80
CA GLU A 344 -2.94 7.09 16.81
C GLU A 344 -3.91 6.02 16.28
N LYS A 345 -4.58 6.30 15.16
CA LYS A 345 -5.48 5.38 14.47
C LYS A 345 -4.76 4.51 13.43
N SER A 346 -3.46 4.72 13.24
CA SER A 346 -2.63 3.96 12.31
C SER A 346 -2.02 2.77 13.04
N LYS A 347 -2.51 1.58 12.75
CA LYS A 347 -2.04 0.30 13.27
C LYS A 347 -1.39 -0.53 12.16
N ILE A 348 -0.18 -0.98 12.43
CA ILE A 348 0.60 -1.86 11.55
C ILE A 348 0.97 -3.08 12.37
N SER A 349 0.54 -4.25 11.92
CA SER A 349 0.59 -5.46 12.73
C SER A 349 0.85 -6.70 11.91
N THR A 350 1.53 -7.67 12.53
CA THR A 350 1.74 -9.01 11.98
C THR A 350 2.29 -9.00 10.54
N ILE A 351 3.26 -8.13 10.28
CA ILE A 351 3.96 -8.09 8.99
C ILE A 351 5.09 -9.12 9.03
N SER A 352 5.09 -10.02 8.05
CA SER A 352 6.14 -11.01 7.84
C SER A 352 6.70 -10.89 6.43
N THR A 353 7.95 -11.26 6.24
CA THR A 353 8.52 -11.41 4.91
C THR A 353 8.38 -12.87 4.47
N ALA A 354 8.05 -13.08 3.20
CA ALA A 354 8.00 -14.41 2.59
C ALA A 354 9.26 -14.71 1.75
N SER A 355 10.14 -13.72 1.59
CA SER A 355 11.40 -13.83 0.85
C SER A 355 12.54 -13.19 1.63
N GLU A 356 13.72 -13.80 1.55
CA GLU A 356 14.97 -13.26 2.08
C GLU A 356 15.44 -11.99 1.35
N SER A 357 14.84 -11.66 0.20
CA SER A 357 15.15 -10.46 -0.58
C SER A 357 14.27 -9.25 -0.24
N ALA A 358 13.35 -9.35 0.73
CA ALA A 358 12.42 -8.28 1.03
C ALA A 358 13.14 -7.07 1.68
N GLU A 359 12.81 -5.86 1.24
CA GLU A 359 13.38 -4.61 1.75
C GLU A 359 12.31 -3.73 2.41
N LEU A 360 12.69 -3.03 3.47
CA LEU A 360 11.86 -2.01 4.13
C LEU A 360 12.39 -0.62 3.78
N ILE A 361 11.55 0.26 3.26
CA ILE A 361 11.93 1.60 2.81
C ILE A 361 11.10 2.63 3.58
N LEU A 362 11.76 3.55 4.28
CA LEU A 362 11.17 4.58 5.11
C LEU A 362 11.74 5.95 4.70
N ILE A 363 10.96 6.74 3.98
CA ILE A 363 11.39 8.02 3.39
C ILE A 363 10.45 9.13 3.83
N ASN A 364 10.99 10.22 4.38
CA ASN A 364 10.26 11.41 4.80
C ASN A 364 9.02 11.12 5.67
N SER A 365 9.08 10.07 6.49
CA SER A 365 7.91 9.53 7.19
C SER A 365 7.96 9.82 8.69
N ASP A 366 6.82 10.11 9.30
CA ASP A 366 6.63 10.29 10.73
C ASP A 366 5.71 9.20 11.29
N PHE A 367 6.27 8.35 12.14
CA PHE A 367 5.60 7.26 12.83
C PHE A 367 5.35 7.54 14.31
N SER A 368 5.50 8.79 14.75
CA SER A 368 5.39 9.21 16.16
C SER A 368 4.07 8.88 16.86
N LYS A 369 3.05 8.40 16.14
CA LYS A 369 1.78 8.01 16.74
C LYS A 369 1.30 6.64 16.27
N THR A 370 2.08 5.98 15.43
CA THR A 370 1.71 4.71 14.82
C THR A 370 1.92 3.57 15.80
N ILE A 371 0.99 2.62 15.81
CA ILE A 371 1.06 1.41 16.62
C ILE A 371 1.66 0.30 15.77
N PHE A 372 2.84 -0.19 16.16
CA PHE A 372 3.46 -1.38 15.59
C PHE A 372 3.25 -2.57 16.53
N SER A 373 2.80 -3.71 15.99
CA SER A 373 2.58 -4.92 16.80
C SER A 373 2.95 -6.22 16.11
N ASN A 374 3.70 -7.11 16.79
CA ASN A 374 4.09 -8.43 16.30
C ASN A 374 4.82 -8.38 14.94
N ILE A 375 5.83 -7.50 14.82
CA ILE A 375 6.60 -7.34 13.58
C ILE A 375 8.04 -7.78 13.83
N ASP A 376 8.56 -8.54 12.89
CA ASP A 376 9.94 -8.98 12.88
C ASP A 376 10.70 -8.27 11.77
N PHE A 377 11.35 -7.15 12.12
CA PHE A 377 12.15 -6.37 11.19
C PHE A 377 13.48 -7.03 10.84
N GLU A 378 13.95 -8.01 11.61
CA GLU A 378 15.19 -8.75 11.32
C GLU A 378 15.08 -9.57 10.03
N LYS A 379 13.86 -9.96 9.65
CA LYS A 379 13.61 -10.74 8.42
C LYS A 379 13.70 -9.95 7.12
N PHE A 380 13.83 -8.63 7.16
CA PHE A 380 14.08 -7.83 5.96
C PHE A 380 15.57 -7.86 5.64
N LYS A 381 15.93 -8.02 4.37
CA LYS A 381 17.34 -7.98 3.93
C LYS A 381 18.00 -6.66 4.29
N LYS A 382 17.25 -5.57 4.09
CA LYS A 382 17.69 -4.19 4.26
C LYS A 382 16.56 -3.32 4.77
N VAL A 383 16.93 -2.30 5.54
CA VAL A 383 16.05 -1.24 6.01
C VAL A 383 16.67 0.11 5.62
N ILE A 384 15.99 0.81 4.73
CA ILE A 384 16.45 2.05 4.13
C ILE A 384 15.73 3.22 4.78
N PHE A 385 16.49 4.18 5.32
CA PHE A 385 15.97 5.38 5.98
C PHE A 385 16.32 6.65 5.21
N LYS A 386 15.40 7.62 5.20
CA LYS A 386 15.65 9.03 4.86
C LYS A 386 14.68 9.91 5.62
N SER A 387 15.17 10.89 6.37
CA SER A 387 14.35 11.90 7.07
C SER A 387 13.12 11.32 7.79
N THR A 388 13.31 10.23 8.55
CA THR A 388 12.21 9.49 9.20
C THR A 388 12.21 9.72 10.71
N GLN A 389 11.01 9.81 11.31
CA GLN A 389 10.81 9.98 12.75
C GLN A 389 10.06 8.80 13.36
N ILE A 390 10.60 8.21 14.44
CA ILE A 390 10.00 7.04 15.15
C ILE A 390 9.86 7.31 16.67
N ARG A 391 10.19 8.52 17.13
CA ARG A 391 10.37 8.90 18.55
C ARG A 391 9.27 8.44 19.51
N ASN A 392 8.02 8.44 19.05
CA ASN A 392 6.84 8.27 19.88
C ASN A 392 5.95 7.11 19.41
N ALA A 393 6.46 6.23 18.53
CA ALA A 393 5.72 5.07 18.10
C ALA A 393 5.35 4.17 19.29
N VAL A 394 4.17 3.55 19.24
CA VAL A 394 3.74 2.53 20.21
C VAL A 394 4.21 1.18 19.69
N LEU A 395 4.98 0.46 20.49
CA LEU A 395 5.72 -0.73 20.07
C LEU A 395 5.30 -1.92 20.92
N ASN A 396 4.73 -2.95 20.30
CA ASN A 396 4.33 -4.17 20.98
C ASN A 396 4.95 -5.40 20.31
N ASN A 397 5.80 -6.14 21.02
CA ASN A 397 6.43 -7.37 20.50
C ASN A 397 7.11 -7.17 19.13
N ILE A 398 8.12 -6.29 19.12
CA ILE A 398 8.89 -5.93 17.93
C ILE A 398 10.27 -6.55 18.02
N ILE A 399 10.66 -7.30 16.99
CA ILE A 399 12.05 -7.73 16.81
C ILE A 399 12.70 -6.74 15.84
N TRP A 400 13.73 -6.05 16.31
CA TRP A 400 14.40 -5.00 15.54
C TRP A 400 15.46 -5.57 14.60
N PHE A 401 15.66 -4.90 13.48
CA PHE A 401 16.73 -5.20 12.53
C PHE A 401 18.13 -5.11 13.18
N LYS A 402 19.08 -5.84 12.61
CA LYS A 402 20.51 -5.74 12.90
C LYS A 402 21.09 -4.47 12.29
N HIS A 403 22.15 -3.95 12.90
CA HIS A 403 22.80 -2.74 12.40
C HIS A 403 23.30 -2.86 10.96
N GLU A 404 23.72 -4.06 10.56
CA GLU A 404 24.24 -4.34 9.22
C GLU A 404 23.20 -4.19 8.11
N GLN A 405 21.91 -4.30 8.46
CA GLN A 405 20.78 -4.16 7.55
C GLN A 405 20.40 -2.69 7.30
N ILE A 406 20.92 -1.75 8.09
CA ILE A 406 20.56 -0.33 8.01
C ILE A 406 21.35 0.37 6.91
N GLU A 407 20.61 0.94 5.96
CA GLU A 407 21.12 1.84 4.93
C GLU A 407 20.40 3.20 5.01
N PHE A 408 21.11 4.28 4.69
CA PHE A 408 20.52 5.60 4.57
C PHE A 408 20.55 6.01 3.10
N LEU A 409 19.41 6.44 2.57
CA LEU A 409 19.31 6.80 1.16
C LEU A 409 20.23 8.00 0.87
N ASP A 410 21.00 7.91 -0.22
CA ASP A 410 21.96 8.93 -0.67
C ASP A 410 23.17 9.16 0.26
N ILE A 411 23.36 8.36 1.32
CA ILE A 411 24.47 8.53 2.28
C ILE A 411 25.40 7.33 2.25
N LYS A 412 26.67 7.56 1.89
CA LYS A 412 27.69 6.50 1.84
C LYS A 412 27.97 5.95 3.25
N ARG A 413 27.92 4.62 3.38
CA ARG A 413 28.22 3.93 4.66
C ARG A 413 29.59 4.35 5.19
N GLY A 414 29.60 4.75 6.46
CA GLY A 414 30.81 5.20 7.11
C GLY A 414 31.29 6.58 6.65
N SER A 415 30.45 7.45 6.09
CA SER A 415 30.67 8.91 6.08
C SER A 415 30.41 9.51 7.48
N LEU A 416 30.72 10.80 7.69
CA LEU A 416 30.33 11.50 8.93
C LEU A 416 28.80 11.64 9.02
N GLU A 417 28.14 11.95 7.91
CA GLU A 417 26.67 12.02 7.81
C GLU A 417 26.02 10.70 8.21
N TYR A 418 26.52 9.56 7.72
CA TYR A 418 26.00 8.23 8.09
C TYR A 418 26.05 8.01 9.61
N ILE A 419 27.12 8.47 10.26
CA ILE A 419 27.30 8.33 11.70
C ILE A 419 26.30 9.19 12.46
N ILE A 420 26.09 10.43 12.02
CA ILE A 420 25.15 11.36 12.63
C ILE A 420 23.72 10.82 12.50
N GLU A 421 23.32 10.40 11.30
CA GLU A 421 22.00 9.81 11.03
C GLU A 421 21.78 8.50 11.81
N SER A 422 22.79 7.63 11.87
CA SER A 422 22.73 6.42 12.70
C SER A 422 22.50 6.75 14.17
N ARG A 423 23.21 7.74 14.72
CA ARG A 423 23.02 8.19 16.11
C ARG A 423 21.61 8.69 16.34
N GLN A 424 21.10 9.54 15.45
CA GLN A 424 19.75 10.09 15.56
C GLN A 424 18.69 8.99 15.49
N LEU A 425 18.83 8.02 14.59
CA LEU A 425 17.93 6.86 14.50
C LEU A 425 17.88 6.10 15.83
N TYR A 426 19.04 5.71 16.39
CA TYR A 426 19.08 4.99 17.66
C TYR A 426 18.56 5.82 18.83
N GLN A 427 18.78 7.13 18.84
CA GLN A 427 18.20 8.03 19.84
C GLN A 427 16.67 8.03 19.80
N GLN A 428 16.08 8.06 18.60
CA GLN A 428 14.62 7.99 18.44
C GLN A 428 14.07 6.63 18.86
N LEU A 429 14.73 5.53 18.45
CA LEU A 429 14.34 4.17 18.81
C LEU A 429 14.43 3.94 20.32
N LYS A 430 15.48 4.44 20.97
CA LYS A 430 15.62 4.44 22.44
C LYS A 430 14.43 5.13 23.12
N GLN A 431 14.11 6.34 22.69
CA GLN A 431 13.01 7.12 23.28
C GLN A 431 11.66 6.43 23.08
N SER A 432 11.44 5.79 21.93
CA SER A 432 10.25 5.00 21.68
C SER A 432 10.21 3.75 22.58
N ALA A 433 11.33 3.03 22.74
CA ALA A 433 11.39 1.87 23.63
C ALA A 433 11.16 2.24 25.11
N GLU A 434 11.76 3.33 25.60
CA GLU A 434 11.54 3.85 26.97
C GLU A 434 10.06 4.17 27.23
N LYS A 435 9.35 4.71 26.23
CA LYS A 435 7.92 5.03 26.34
C LYS A 435 7.00 3.81 26.36
N ASN A 436 7.47 2.68 25.83
CA ASN A 436 6.72 1.42 25.82
C ASN A 436 7.19 0.47 26.95
N ASP A 437 7.92 1.00 27.94
CA ASP A 437 8.48 0.25 29.07
C ASP A 437 9.41 -0.93 28.67
N ASP A 438 9.94 -0.93 27.44
CA ASP A 438 10.90 -1.94 26.96
C ASP A 438 12.33 -1.50 27.30
N LYS A 439 12.70 -1.66 28.57
CA LYS A 439 14.01 -1.25 29.10
C LYS A 439 15.17 -1.98 28.44
N HIS A 440 15.03 -3.27 28.16
CA HIS A 440 16.10 -4.06 27.56
C HIS A 440 16.46 -3.52 26.17
N THR A 441 15.45 -3.31 25.32
CA THR A 441 15.65 -2.75 23.99
C THR A 441 16.14 -1.29 24.06
N ALA A 442 15.65 -0.49 25.00
CA ALA A 442 16.12 0.87 25.22
C ALA A 442 17.61 0.93 25.57
N LEU A 443 18.10 0.03 26.44
CA LEU A 443 19.51 -0.08 26.81
C LEU A 443 20.39 -0.49 25.63
N TYR A 444 19.92 -1.44 24.82
CA TYR A 444 20.60 -1.82 23.58
C TYR A 444 20.75 -0.61 22.64
N PHE A 445 19.66 0.13 22.38
CA PHE A 445 19.72 1.33 21.53
C PHE A 445 20.57 2.45 22.12
N HIS A 446 20.55 2.63 23.43
CA HIS A 446 21.44 3.59 24.09
C HIS A 446 22.92 3.24 23.90
N SER A 447 23.29 1.95 23.98
CA SER A 447 24.68 1.53 23.73
C SER A 447 25.12 1.80 22.28
N MET A 448 24.20 1.65 21.33
CA MET A 448 24.44 1.96 19.92
C MET A 448 24.53 3.47 19.66
N GLU A 449 23.64 4.27 20.25
CA GLU A 449 23.70 5.73 20.24
C GLU A 449 25.08 6.24 20.70
N GLU A 450 25.56 5.78 21.86
CA GLU A 450 26.88 6.18 22.40
C GLU A 450 28.04 5.69 21.52
N LYS A 451 27.94 4.49 20.94
CA LYS A 451 28.94 3.97 19.99
C LYS A 451 29.07 4.87 18.76
N PHE A 452 27.97 5.35 18.20
CA PHE A 452 27.98 6.27 17.07
C PHE A 452 28.43 7.67 17.46
N HIS A 453 28.01 8.15 18.63
CA HIS A 453 28.46 9.43 19.15
C HIS A 453 29.99 9.48 19.33
N LEU A 454 30.60 8.40 19.83
CA LEU A 454 32.05 8.30 19.93
C LEU A 454 32.72 8.33 18.54
N LYS A 455 32.16 7.64 17.54
CA LYS A 455 32.68 7.71 16.17
C LYS A 455 32.54 9.11 15.55
N GLU A 456 31.47 9.83 15.87
CA GLU A 456 31.23 11.21 15.45
C GLU A 456 32.33 12.14 16.00
N LEU A 457 32.63 12.02 17.30
CA LEU A 457 33.67 12.77 17.98
C LEU A 457 35.06 12.50 17.38
N LEU A 458 35.44 11.23 17.21
CA LEU A 458 36.74 10.84 16.66
C LEU A 458 36.98 11.35 15.23
N ARG A 459 35.91 11.61 14.46
CA ARG A 459 35.99 12.09 13.08
C ARG A 459 35.79 13.59 12.93
N SER A 460 35.21 14.25 13.93
CA SER A 460 35.09 15.70 13.94
C SER A 460 36.49 16.30 14.07
N THR A 461 36.98 16.91 13.00
CA THR A 461 38.34 17.48 12.89
C THR A 461 38.58 18.73 13.74
N SER A 462 37.63 19.11 14.59
CA SER A 462 37.73 20.33 15.40
C SER A 462 38.67 20.13 16.60
N LYS A 463 39.94 20.47 16.39
CA LYS A 463 41.01 20.46 17.41
C LYS A 463 40.69 21.34 18.64
N SER A 464 39.83 22.36 18.54
CA SER A 464 39.51 23.23 19.68
C SER A 464 38.40 22.67 20.59
N LEU A 465 37.49 21.85 20.05
CA LEU A 465 36.43 21.17 20.81
C LEU A 465 36.93 19.96 21.62
N LEU A 466 38.11 19.44 21.28
CA LEU A 466 38.70 18.26 21.94
C LEU A 466 39.12 18.54 23.40
N LYS A 467 39.62 19.74 23.72
CA LYS A 467 40.18 20.03 25.05
C LYS A 467 39.12 20.08 26.15
N SER A 468 37.93 20.63 25.88
CA SER A 468 36.85 20.74 26.88
C SER A 468 36.02 19.46 27.00
N LYS A 469 36.02 18.58 25.98
CA LYS A 469 35.27 17.32 25.98
C LYS A 469 36.11 16.08 26.35
N LEU A 470 37.43 16.23 26.49
CA LEU A 470 38.38 15.14 26.75
C LEU A 470 38.01 14.31 27.99
N MET A 471 37.63 14.96 29.10
CA MET A 471 37.23 14.24 30.32
C MET A 471 35.93 13.45 30.13
N ALA A 472 34.92 14.04 29.47
CA ALA A 472 33.67 13.33 29.16
C ALA A 472 33.93 12.13 28.21
N GLU A 473 34.89 12.27 27.31
CA GLU A 473 35.30 11.22 26.38
C GLU A 473 36.07 10.08 27.07
N VAL A 474 36.99 10.40 27.98
CA VAL A 474 37.69 9.42 28.83
C VAL A 474 36.68 8.66 29.67
N ILE A 475 35.73 9.36 30.31
CA ILE A 475 34.67 8.71 31.10
C ILE A 475 33.83 7.78 30.22
N ARG A 476 33.43 8.21 29.01
CA ARG A 476 32.67 7.35 28.09
C ARG A 476 33.45 6.13 27.60
N LEU A 477 34.74 6.30 27.29
CA LEU A 477 35.62 5.18 26.93
C LEU A 477 35.76 4.19 28.09
N LEU A 478 35.95 4.69 29.31
CA LEU A 478 35.97 3.87 30.51
C LEU A 478 34.64 3.13 30.70
N LEU A 479 33.48 3.79 30.54
CA LEU A 479 32.16 3.15 30.64
C LEU A 479 31.98 2.04 29.60
N LYS A 480 32.41 2.28 28.36
CA LYS A 480 32.37 1.28 27.29
C LYS A 480 33.25 0.07 27.62
N TRP A 481 34.48 0.32 28.05
CA TRP A 481 35.46 -0.74 28.31
C TRP A 481 35.10 -1.57 29.55
N THR A 482 34.71 -0.89 30.63
CA THR A 482 34.43 -1.52 31.91
C THR A 482 33.08 -2.23 31.95
N ASN A 483 32.03 -1.74 31.28
CA ASN A 483 30.67 -2.23 31.50
C ASN A 483 29.81 -2.31 30.22
N ASP A 484 30.37 -2.01 29.05
CA ASP A 484 29.61 -1.97 27.79
C ASP A 484 28.35 -1.08 27.88
N PHE A 485 28.49 0.08 28.53
CA PHE A 485 27.38 0.99 28.84
C PHE A 485 26.27 0.40 29.73
N GLY A 486 26.62 -0.55 30.61
CA GLY A 486 25.70 -1.17 31.56
C GLY A 486 25.09 -2.49 31.10
N ASN A 487 25.49 -3.00 29.93
CA ASN A 487 24.97 -4.24 29.38
C ASN A 487 25.68 -5.49 29.93
N ASN A 488 26.87 -5.36 30.52
CA ASN A 488 27.67 -6.50 30.94
C ASN A 488 28.27 -6.32 32.35
N TRP A 489 27.63 -6.91 33.35
CA TRP A 489 28.09 -6.88 34.76
C TRP A 489 29.35 -7.70 35.02
N LEU A 490 29.70 -8.65 34.15
CA LEU A 490 30.90 -9.49 34.34
C LEU A 490 32.17 -8.71 34.03
N ARG A 491 32.15 -7.83 33.02
CA ARG A 491 33.30 -6.96 32.68
C ARG A 491 33.80 -6.12 33.86
N PRO A 492 32.96 -5.36 34.60
CA PRO A 492 33.46 -4.53 35.70
C PRO A 492 33.98 -5.38 36.86
N ILE A 493 33.44 -6.58 37.09
CA ILE A 493 33.97 -7.54 38.07
C ILE A 493 35.36 -8.04 37.66
N LEU A 494 35.54 -8.43 36.39
CA LEU A 494 36.85 -8.84 35.89
C LEU A 494 37.87 -7.69 35.96
N CYS A 495 37.47 -6.48 35.58
CA CYS A 495 38.30 -5.29 35.73
C CYS A 495 38.67 -5.03 37.20
N LEU A 496 37.73 -5.24 38.13
CA LEU A 496 37.96 -5.08 39.57
C LEU A 496 39.00 -6.10 40.06
N LEU A 497 38.87 -7.36 39.67
CA LEU A 497 39.84 -8.40 40.03
C LEU A 497 41.23 -8.11 39.46
N ILE A 498 41.33 -7.71 38.18
CA ILE A 498 42.60 -7.36 37.55
C ILE A 498 43.24 -6.14 38.22
N LEU A 499 42.43 -5.11 38.51
CA LEU A 499 42.90 -3.90 39.18
C LEU A 499 43.42 -4.21 40.59
N SER A 500 42.68 -4.97 41.39
CA SER A 500 43.11 -5.35 42.74
C SER A 500 44.38 -6.19 42.72
N LEU A 501 44.54 -7.09 41.74
CA LEU A 501 45.76 -7.88 41.56
C LEU A 501 46.96 -7.00 41.16
N PHE A 502 46.75 -6.07 40.23
CA PHE A 502 47.79 -5.14 39.82
C PHE A 502 48.22 -4.24 40.99
N SER A 503 47.26 -3.70 41.73
CA SER A 503 47.51 -2.86 42.91
C SER A 503 48.22 -3.64 44.02
N SER A 504 47.88 -4.92 44.26
CA SER A 504 48.57 -5.75 45.26
C SER A 504 50.04 -6.00 44.89
N ILE A 505 50.32 -6.24 43.61
CA ILE A 505 51.69 -6.39 43.10
C ILE A 505 52.46 -5.06 43.22
N LEU A 506 51.84 -3.95 42.81
CA LEU A 506 52.47 -2.63 42.86
C LEU A 506 52.80 -2.21 44.29
N LEU A 507 51.87 -2.41 45.23
CA LEU A 507 52.10 -2.18 46.66
C LEU A 507 53.22 -3.09 47.19
N SER A 508 53.27 -4.36 46.78
CA SER A 508 54.34 -5.28 47.16
C SER A 508 55.71 -4.82 46.66
N LEU A 509 55.81 -4.31 45.43
CA LEU A 509 57.06 -3.79 44.86
C LEU A 509 57.55 -2.53 45.60
N VAL A 510 56.63 -1.61 45.92
CA VAL A 510 56.95 -0.40 46.71
C VAL A 510 57.29 -0.75 48.16
N SER A 511 56.75 -1.84 48.71
CA SER A 511 57.11 -2.35 50.03
C SER A 511 58.43 -3.12 50.04
N PHE A 512 58.77 -3.83 48.95
CA PHE A 512 60.03 -4.56 48.81
C PHE A 512 61.22 -3.60 48.79
N SER A 513 61.08 -2.42 48.20
CA SER A 513 62.10 -1.36 48.30
C SER A 513 62.34 -0.86 49.73
N ASN A 514 61.44 -1.18 50.67
CA ASN A 514 61.53 -0.81 52.08
C ASN A 514 61.87 -2.02 52.98
N GLU A 515 62.49 -3.07 52.43
CA GLU A 515 62.95 -4.28 53.15
C GLU A 515 61.85 -5.16 53.77
N VAL A 516 60.63 -5.13 53.23
CA VAL A 516 59.53 -5.99 53.69
C VAL A 516 59.40 -7.22 52.79
N GLU A 517 59.77 -8.40 53.30
CA GLU A 517 59.48 -9.68 52.62
C GLU A 517 57.99 -10.06 52.79
N LEU A 518 57.21 -9.92 51.72
CA LEU A 518 55.83 -10.37 51.67
C LEU A 518 55.77 -11.82 51.17
N SER A 519 55.32 -12.74 52.03
CA SER A 519 55.00 -14.11 51.61
C SER A 519 53.86 -14.14 50.58
N ILE A 520 53.78 -15.19 49.75
CA ILE A 520 52.68 -15.38 48.78
C ILE A 520 51.31 -15.37 49.49
N TYR A 521 51.24 -15.90 50.71
CA TYR A 521 50.02 -15.88 51.53
C TYR A 521 49.60 -14.44 51.87
N ASN A 522 50.56 -13.60 52.25
CA ASN A 522 50.30 -12.18 52.53
C ASN A 522 49.88 -11.42 51.26
N GLN A 523 50.41 -11.80 50.09
CA GLN A 523 49.99 -11.20 48.80
C GLN A 523 48.55 -11.55 48.44
N LEU A 524 48.12 -12.80 48.65
CA LEU A 524 46.74 -13.21 48.38
C LEU A 524 45.76 -12.57 49.38
N PHE A 525 46.15 -12.47 50.66
CA PHE A 525 45.37 -11.75 51.67
C PHE A 525 45.23 -10.26 51.32
N LEU A 526 46.34 -9.61 50.94
CA LEU A 526 46.34 -8.22 50.48
C LEU A 526 45.41 -8.03 49.27
N PHE A 527 45.50 -8.92 48.27
CA PHE A 527 44.62 -8.90 47.11
C PHE A 527 43.14 -8.93 47.49
N VAL A 528 42.72 -9.87 48.36
CA VAL A 528 41.33 -10.00 48.79
C VAL A 528 40.87 -8.76 49.55
N GLN A 529 41.71 -8.21 50.44
CA GLN A 529 41.40 -6.98 51.18
C GLN A 529 41.22 -5.77 50.25
N LEU A 530 42.05 -5.66 49.21
CA LEU A 530 42.00 -4.56 48.25
C LEU A 530 40.71 -4.54 47.40
N ILE A 531 40.00 -5.66 47.27
CA ILE A 531 38.69 -5.68 46.62
C ILE A 531 37.66 -4.83 47.41
N ASN A 532 37.81 -4.73 48.73
CA ASN A 532 36.95 -3.91 49.57
C ASN A 532 37.42 -2.43 49.53
N PRO A 533 36.64 -1.47 48.99
CA PRO A 533 37.06 -0.07 48.93
C PRO A 533 37.21 0.60 50.30
N THR A 534 36.67 0.01 51.38
CA THR A 534 36.73 0.60 52.73
C THR A 534 37.92 0.14 53.56
N HIS A 535 38.81 -0.68 53.00
CA HIS A 535 39.94 -1.22 53.73
C HIS A 535 40.87 -0.12 54.29
N SER A 536 41.49 -0.41 55.44
CA SER A 536 42.52 0.45 56.04
C SER A 536 43.91 -0.11 55.71
N LEU A 537 44.68 0.61 54.88
CA LEU A 537 46.02 0.18 54.49
C LEU A 537 46.94 -0.02 55.71
N LYS A 538 46.76 0.82 56.73
CA LYS A 538 47.49 0.74 58.00
C LYS A 538 47.23 -0.59 58.71
N GLU A 539 45.97 -0.99 58.83
CA GLU A 539 45.59 -2.26 59.47
C GLU A 539 46.11 -3.46 58.69
N ILE A 540 46.06 -3.42 57.35
CA ILE A 540 46.58 -4.52 56.52
C ILE A 540 48.09 -4.71 56.74
N VAL A 541 48.84 -3.61 56.85
CA VAL A 541 50.29 -3.63 57.00
C VAL A 541 50.69 -4.00 58.44
N GLU A 542 50.00 -3.46 59.45
CA GLU A 542 50.22 -3.81 60.86
C GLU A 542 49.97 -5.30 61.13
N ASN A 543 48.96 -5.89 60.49
CA ASN A 543 48.68 -7.32 60.57
C ASN A 543 49.72 -8.21 59.86
N SER A 544 50.62 -7.63 59.05
CA SER A 544 51.62 -8.36 58.26
C SER A 544 53.03 -8.43 58.90
N ASN A 545 53.12 -8.24 60.22
CA ASN A 545 54.33 -8.39 61.07
C ASN A 545 55.39 -7.27 60.98
N GLY A 546 55.00 -5.99 60.95
CA GLY A 546 55.98 -4.92 61.18
C GLY A 546 55.42 -3.51 61.30
N THR A 547 56.08 -2.68 62.11
CA THR A 547 55.88 -1.21 62.13
C THR A 547 56.53 -0.57 60.90
N VAL A 548 55.99 -0.85 59.72
CA VAL A 548 56.49 -0.30 58.46
C VAL A 548 55.99 1.14 58.32
N LYS A 549 56.90 2.10 58.15
CA LYS A 549 56.53 3.48 57.80
C LYS A 549 56.05 3.51 56.35
N LEU A 550 54.74 3.66 56.18
CA LEU A 550 54.13 3.85 54.86
C LEU A 550 54.56 5.19 54.26
N GLY A 551 55.26 5.14 53.11
CA GLY A 551 55.63 6.33 52.35
C GLY A 551 54.45 6.95 51.61
N PHE A 552 54.54 8.24 51.26
CA PHE A 552 53.50 8.97 50.52
C PHE A 552 53.00 8.24 49.26
N GLY A 553 53.91 7.57 48.52
CA GLY A 553 53.56 6.80 47.33
C GLY A 553 52.57 5.66 47.58
N THR A 554 52.66 4.97 48.72
CA THR A 554 51.72 3.89 49.08
C THR A 554 50.30 4.41 49.31
N TYR A 555 50.17 5.55 50.00
CA TYR A 555 48.88 6.21 50.21
C TYR A 555 48.29 6.74 48.89
N LEU A 556 49.11 7.27 47.99
CA LEU A 556 48.65 7.72 46.68
C LEU A 556 48.06 6.56 45.85
N ILE A 557 48.77 5.43 45.82
CA ILE A 557 48.29 4.20 45.15
C ILE A 557 46.98 3.72 45.78
N ASP A 558 46.90 3.68 47.11
CA ASP A 558 45.69 3.28 47.84
C ASP A 558 44.48 4.17 47.48
N ILE A 559 44.64 5.49 47.53
CA ILE A 559 43.55 6.43 47.22
C ILE A 559 43.07 6.24 45.77
N LEU A 560 43.98 6.11 44.81
CA LEU A 560 43.63 5.87 43.41
C LEU A 560 42.92 4.53 43.23
N HIS A 561 43.41 3.48 43.89
CA HIS A 561 42.80 2.15 43.87
C HIS A 561 41.39 2.18 44.45
N LYS A 562 41.17 2.84 45.59
CA LYS A 562 39.84 3.00 46.21
C LYS A 562 38.87 3.74 45.32
N ALA A 563 39.31 4.82 44.67
CA ALA A 563 38.49 5.58 43.73
C ALA A 563 38.03 4.71 42.54
N LEU A 564 38.96 3.98 41.93
CA LEU A 564 38.66 3.09 40.80
C LEU A 564 37.81 1.88 41.21
N THR A 565 38.09 1.27 42.37
CA THR A 565 37.31 0.15 42.91
C THR A 565 35.87 0.56 43.20
N THR A 566 35.69 1.73 43.84
CA THR A 566 34.35 2.30 44.09
C THR A 566 33.61 2.53 42.78
N PHE A 567 34.28 3.08 41.77
CA PHE A 567 33.70 3.25 40.44
C PHE A 567 33.28 1.92 39.80
N LEU A 568 34.12 0.88 39.83
CA LEU A 568 33.82 -0.43 39.26
C LEU A 568 32.70 -1.17 40.00
N ILE A 569 32.64 -1.06 41.33
CA ILE A 569 31.52 -1.58 42.12
C ILE A 569 30.22 -0.86 41.74
N PHE A 570 30.26 0.47 41.62
CA PHE A 570 29.11 1.24 41.16
C PHE A 570 28.66 0.82 39.76
N GLN A 571 29.59 0.58 38.83
CA GLN A 571 29.29 0.06 37.49
C GLN A 571 28.63 -1.32 37.55
N THR A 572 29.16 -2.21 38.39
CA THR A 572 28.62 -3.56 38.61
C THR A 572 27.18 -3.48 39.10
N ILE A 573 26.92 -2.70 40.14
CA ILE A 573 25.56 -2.49 40.68
C ILE A 573 24.62 -1.90 39.62
N THR A 574 25.11 -0.93 38.84
CA THR A 574 24.32 -0.29 37.77
C THR A 574 23.95 -1.29 36.68
N ALA A 575 24.87 -2.18 36.30
CA ALA A 575 24.62 -3.24 35.32
C ALA A 575 23.61 -4.27 35.85
N PHE A 576 23.77 -4.74 37.09
CA PHE A 576 22.83 -5.66 37.72
C PHE A 576 21.43 -5.07 37.82
N ARG A 577 21.30 -3.83 38.29
CA ARG A 577 19.99 -3.15 38.37
C ARG A 577 19.30 -3.08 37.02
N ARG A 578 20.06 -2.83 35.94
CA ARG A 578 19.53 -2.74 34.58
C ARG A 578 19.07 -4.08 34.00
N GLN A 579 19.67 -5.21 34.41
CA GLN A 579 19.30 -6.53 33.92
C GLN A 579 18.09 -7.15 34.64
N HIS A 580 17.79 -6.72 35.86
CA HIS A 580 16.67 -7.25 36.66
C HIS A 580 15.37 -6.42 36.57
N THR A 581 15.38 -5.32 35.80
CA THR A 581 14.26 -4.39 35.65
C THR A 581 13.70 -4.39 34.25
#